data_AF-A0A0C2VXB6-F1
#
_entry.id   AF-A0A0C2VXB6-F1
#
_cell.length_a   1.000
_cell.length_b   1.000
_cell.length_c   1.000
_cell.angle_alpha   90.00
_cell.angle_beta   90.00
_cell.angle_gamma   90.00
#
_symmetry.space_group_name_H-M   'P 1'
#
loop_
_entity.id
_entity.type
_entity.pdbx_description
1 polymer ?
#
loop_
_entity_poly.entity_id
_entity_poly.type
_entity_poly.pdbx_seq_one_letter_code
_entity_poly.pdbx_strand_id
1 'polypeptide(L)' 'MEKNKQYSFEEAMEQLENIVNKLEEGDVPLEQAIDYYKKGVELSKMCHDKLQSAEKQIAVMMTEGGETPIDPEELSE' A
#
# COMPACT_ATOMS: atom_id res chain seq x y z
N MET A 1 -13.89 22.15 4.75
CA MET A 1 -12.54 21.72 5.18
C MET A 1 -12.67 20.25 5.46
N GLU A 2 -12.23 19.37 4.57
CA GLU A 2 -12.19 17.92 4.82
C GLU A 2 -11.49 17.25 3.65
N LYS A 3 -10.90 16.08 3.89
CA LYS A 3 -10.03 15.27 3.01
C LYS A 3 -8.52 15.48 3.20
N ASN A 4 -8.07 15.23 4.42
CA ASN A 4 -6.73 14.66 4.64
C ASN A 4 -6.81 13.53 5.67
N LYS A 5 -7.80 12.65 5.50
CA LYS A 5 -7.86 11.41 6.26
C LYS A 5 -6.91 10.45 5.54
N GLN A 6 -5.67 10.35 6.03
CA GLN A 6 -4.78 9.28 5.59
C GLN A 6 -5.45 7.95 5.93
N TYR A 7 -5.66 7.11 4.93
CA TYR A 7 -6.20 5.77 5.15
C TYR A 7 -5.23 4.96 6.03
N SER A 8 -5.76 4.06 6.84
CA SER A 8 -4.97 2.95 7.40
C SER A 8 -4.44 2.07 6.27
N PHE A 9 -3.49 1.18 6.58
CA PHE A 9 -3.00 0.23 5.57
C PHE A 9 -4.14 -0.67 5.06
N GLU A 10 -4.95 -1.17 5.99
CA GLU A 10 -6.10 -2.05 5.74
C GLU A 10 -7.17 -1.34 4.91
N GLU A 11 -7.52 -0.09 5.27
CA GLU A 11 -8.49 0.72 4.51
C GLU A 11 -8.00 1.01 3.08
N ALA A 12 -6.69 1.24 2.91
CA ALA A 12 -6.11 1.48 1.59
C ALA A 12 -6.11 0.20 0.74
N MET A 13 -5.79 -0.94 1.35
CA MET A 13 -5.84 -2.26 0.69
C MET A 13 -7.26 -2.64 0.28
N GLU A 14 -8.24 -2.49 1.17
CA GLU A 14 -9.65 -2.78 0.86
C GLU A 14 -10.15 -1.92 -0.31
N GLN A 15 -9.78 -0.64 -0.35
CA GLN A 15 -10.15 0.22 -1.48
C GLN A 15 -9.43 -0.16 -2.78
N LEU A 16 -8.17 -0.61 -2.70
CA LEU A 16 -7.42 -1.07 -3.86
C LEU A 16 -8.05 -2.33 -4.45
N GLU A 17 -8.40 -3.32 -3.62
CA GLU A 17 -9.10 -4.54 -4.03
C GLU A 17 -10.44 -4.21 -4.70
N ASN A 18 -11.22 -3.31 -4.11
CA ASN A 18 -12.49 -2.86 -4.69
C ASN A 18 -12.31 -2.19 -6.06
N ILE A 19 -11.22 -1.44 -6.26
CA ILE A 19 -10.89 -0.83 -7.55
C ILE A 19 -10.52 -1.90 -8.58
N VAL A 20 -9.68 -2.86 -8.21
CA VAL A 20 -9.28 -3.96 -9.08
C VAL A 20 -10.51 -4.76 -9.52
N ASN A 21 -11.37 -5.16 -8.57
CA ASN A 21 -12.60 -5.89 -8.87
C ASN A 21 -13.46 -5.15 -9.90
N LYS A 22 -13.67 -3.84 -9.73
CA LYS A 22 -14.43 -3.02 -10.68
C LYS A 22 -13.79 -2.96 -12.07
N LEU A 23 -12.46 -2.86 -12.13
CA LEU A 23 -11.75 -2.85 -13.41
C LEU A 23 -11.82 -4.21 -14.11
N GLU A 24 -11.81 -5.31 -13.35
CA GLU A 24 -11.92 -6.68 -13.86
C GLU A 24 -13.34 -7.04 -14.33
N GLU A 25 -14.38 -6.46 -13.73
CA GLU A 25 -15.78 -6.62 -14.15
C GLU A 25 -16.02 -6.16 -15.61
N GLY A 26 -15.19 -5.24 -16.12
CA GLY A 26 -15.17 -4.86 -17.54
C GLY A 26 -16.33 -3.98 -18.02
N ASP A 27 -17.36 -3.74 -17.21
CA ASP A 27 -18.52 -2.87 -17.52
C ASP A 27 -18.30 -1.41 -17.04
N VAL A 28 -17.04 -1.00 -16.90
CA VAL A 28 -16.68 0.35 -16.46
C VAL A 28 -16.41 1.24 -17.67
N PRO A 29 -17.10 2.40 -17.81
CA PRO A 29 -16.80 3.36 -18.85
C PRO A 29 -15.33 3.81 -18.82
N LEU A 30 -14.73 4.02 -20.00
CA LEU A 30 -13.30 4.35 -20.12
C LEU A 30 -12.84 5.50 -19.21
N GLU A 31 -13.63 6.57 -19.12
CA GLU A 31 -13.33 7.73 -18.27
C GLU A 31 -13.24 7.33 -16.78
N GLN A 32 -14.17 6.51 -16.30
CA GLN A 32 -14.16 5.99 -14.93
C GLN A 32 -13.02 4.99 -14.71
N ALA A 33 -12.69 4.17 -15.71
CA ALA A 33 -11.59 3.23 -15.63
C ALA A 33 -10.24 3.96 -15.45
N ILE A 34 -10.05 5.10 -16.12
CA ILE A 34 -8.86 5.95 -15.96
C ILE A 34 -8.79 6.51 -14.53
N ASP A 35 -9.92 6.94 -13.97
CA ASP A 35 -9.97 7.48 -12.61
C ASP A 35 -9.71 6.40 -11.56
N TYR A 36 -10.30 5.22 -11.74
CA TYR A 36 -10.01 4.04 -10.91
C TYR A 36 -8.56 3.64 -10.99
N TYR A 37 -7.96 3.61 -12.18
CA TYR A 37 -6.55 3.30 -12.34
C TYR A 37 -5.65 4.30 -11.58
N LYS A 38 -5.88 5.61 -11.75
CA LYS A 38 -5.12 6.65 -11.02
C LYS A 38 -5.22 6.47 -9.52
N LYS A 39 -6.44 6.25 -9.01
CA LYS A 39 -6.67 6.03 -7.58
C LYS A 39 -6.03 4.74 -7.09
N GLY A 40 -6.07 3.67 -7.88
CA GLY A 40 -5.40 2.41 -7.59
C GLY A 40 -3.88 2.56 -7.48
N VAL A 41 -3.25 3.29 -8.40
CA VAL A 41 -1.81 3.60 -8.34
C VAL A 41 -1.46 4.40 -7.09
N GLU A 42 -2.28 5.39 -6.72
CA GLU A 42 -2.07 6.18 -5.50
C GLU A 42 -2.16 5.33 -4.24
N LEU A 43 -3.18 4.47 -4.14
CA LEU A 43 -3.37 3.55 -3.00
C LEU A 43 -2.25 2.51 -2.92
N SER A 44 -1.86 1.93 -4.06
CA SER A 44 -0.75 0.98 -4.14
C SER A 44 0.56 1.58 -3.62
N LYS A 45 0.87 2.82 -4.05
CA LYS A 45 2.02 3.56 -3.54
C LYS A 45 1.92 3.81 -2.03
N MET A 46 0.76 4.23 -1.54
CA MET A 46 0.56 4.45 -0.10
C MET A 46 0.77 3.17 0.72
N CYS A 47 0.28 2.02 0.24
CA CYS A 47 0.50 0.74 0.89
C CYS A 47 1.99 0.38 0.93
N HIS A 48 2.70 0.53 -0.20
CA HIS A 48 4.14 0.29 -0.28
C HIS A 48 4.93 1.17 0.70
N ASP A 49 4.66 2.48 0.71
CA ASP A 49 5.34 3.44 1.60
C ASP A 49 5.12 3.09 3.09
N LYS A 50 3.91 2.64 3.45
CA LYS A 50 3.59 2.19 4.82
C LYS A 50 4.36 0.93 5.19
N LEU A 51 4.42 -0.06 4.29
CA LEU A 51 5.19 -1.30 4.52
C LEU A 51 6.67 -1.00 4.69
N GLN A 52 7.25 -0.19 3.82
CA GLN A 52 8.65 0.22 3.90
C GLN A 52 8.95 0.96 5.22
N SER A 53 8.03 1.81 5.67
CA SER A 53 8.17 2.50 6.95
C SER A 53 8.12 1.52 8.14
N ALA A 54 7.23 0.54 8.10
CA ALA A 54 7.13 -0.49 9.14
C ALA A 54 8.38 -1.37 9.19
N GLU A 55 8.85 -1.83 8.04
CA GLU A 55 10.08 -2.61 7.90
C GLU A 55 11.29 -1.86 8.47
N LYS A 56 11.45 -0.58 8.11
CA LYS A 56 12.52 0.26 8.66
C LYS A 56 12.44 0.41 10.18
N GLN A 57 11.24 0.56 10.73
CA GLN A 57 11.05 0.67 12.18
C GLN A 57 11.46 -0.63 12.89
N ILE A 58 11.07 -1.78 12.34
CA ILE A 58 11.47 -3.10 12.86
C ILE A 58 12.99 -3.25 12.80
N ALA A 59 13.62 -2.91 11.67
CA ALA A 59 15.07 -2.98 11.51
C ALA A 59 15.81 -2.14 12.57
N VAL A 60 15.35 -0.91 12.85
CA VAL A 60 15.93 -0.07 13.90
C VAL A 60 15.79 -0.71 15.28
N MET A 61 14.59 -1.22 15.62
CA MET A 61 14.36 -1.87 16.92
C MET A 61 15.28 -3.09 17.14
N MET A 62 15.51 -3.89 16.10
CA MET A 62 16.40 -5.06 16.18
C MET A 62 17.86 -4.66 16.37
N THR A 63 18.30 -3.60 15.68
CA THR A 63 19.66 -3.06 15.87
C THR A 63 19.90 -2.48 17.26
N GLU A 64 18.87 -1.90 17.89
CA GLU A 64 18.95 -1.39 19.27
C GLU A 64 18.87 -2.51 20.32
N GLY A 65 18.17 -3.61 20.00
CA GLY A 65 18.03 -4.80 20.85
C GLY A 65 19.24 -5.75 20.86
N GLY A 66 20.25 -5.51 20.03
CA GLY A 66 21.42 -6.38 19.89
C GLY A 66 21.17 -7.64 19.05
N GLU A 67 20.05 -7.70 18.33
CA GLU A 67 19.75 -8.74 17.35
C GLU A 67 20.31 -8.35 15.97
N THR A 68 20.71 -9.34 15.16
CA THR A 68 21.19 -9.08 13.80
C THR A 68 20.07 -8.45 12.96
N PRO A 69 20.33 -7.33 12.25
CA PRO A 69 19.33 -6.73 11.37
C PRO A 69 18.86 -7.76 10.34
N ILE A 70 17.55 -7.90 10.16
CA ILE A 70 16.98 -8.69 9.07
C ILE A 70 17.37 -8.00 7.76
N ASP A 71 18.01 -8.74 6.87
CA ASP A 71 18.29 -8.25 5.52
C ASP A 71 16.97 -8.24 4.72
N PRO A 72 16.52 -7.08 4.20
CA PRO A 72 15.34 -7.01 3.34
C PRO A 72 15.36 -7.99 2.16
N GLU A 73 16.55 -8.37 1.67
CA GLU A 73 16.69 -9.34 0.58
C GLU A 73 16.32 -10.77 1.00
N GLU A 74 16.50 -11.16 2.28
CA GLU A 74 16.11 -12.48 2.80
C GLU A 74 14.58 -12.65 2.97
N LEU A 75 13.80 -11.56 3.04
CA LEU A 75 12.34 -11.62 3.15
C LEU A 75 11.62 -11.74 1.80
N SER A 76 12.36 -11.60 0.70
CA SER A 76 11.82 -11.57 -0.66
C SER A 76 11.84 -12.92 -1.40
N GLU A 77 12.34 -13.98 -0.75
CA GLU A 77 12.33 -15.37 -1.25
C GLU A 77 11.08 -16.17 -0.85
#